data_AF-A0A526RRW4-F1
#
_entry.id   AF-A0A526RRW4-F1
#
_cell.length_a   1.000
_cell.length_b   1.000
_cell.length_c   1.000
_cell.angle_alpha   90.00
_cell.angle_beta   90.00
_cell.angle_gamma   90.00
#
_symmetry.space_group_name_H-M   'P 1'
#
loop_
_entity.id
_entity.type
_entity.pdbx_description
1 polymer ?
#
loop_
_entity_poly.entity_id
_entity_poly.type
_entity_poly.pdbx_seq_one_letter_code
_entity_poly.pdbx_strand_id
1 'polypeptide(L)'
;MAFDVWLENRTPFAAATHVQMSADGQEVLLAMFSASFEAPGQNAELKPADEQLPVTFGDVPFGDPTLSSNRYEADIVPKKPLAEVIVNGTA
;
A
#
# COMPACT_ATOMS: atom_id res chain seq x y z
N MET A 1 -19.34 0.17 -14.85
CA MET A 1 -18.86 1.50 -15.25
C MET A 1 -17.70 1.80 -14.34
N ALA A 2 -16.48 1.99 -14.87
CA ALA A 2 -15.35 2.37 -14.04
C ALA A 2 -15.34 3.89 -13.97
N PHE A 3 -15.25 4.46 -12.77
CA PHE A 3 -14.93 5.87 -12.59
C PHE A 3 -13.53 6.12 -13.18
N ASP A 4 -13.45 6.73 -14.36
CA ASP A 4 -12.19 7.27 -14.92
C ASP A 4 -11.87 8.60 -14.20
N VAL A 5 -11.54 8.52 -12.92
CA VAL A 5 -11.09 9.68 -12.15
C VAL A 5 -9.58 9.77 -12.27
N TRP A 6 -9.12 10.79 -12.98
CA TRP A 6 -7.69 11.11 -13.08
C TRP A 6 -7.11 11.44 -11.70
N LEU A 7 -6.06 10.72 -11.30
CA LEU A 7 -5.29 10.99 -10.10
C LEU A 7 -3.98 11.70 -10.48
N GLU A 8 -3.84 12.97 -10.10
CA GLU A 8 -2.58 13.69 -10.22
C GLU A 8 -1.72 13.49 -8.96
N ASN A 9 -0.88 12.44 -8.97
CA ASN A 9 0.06 12.20 -7.88
C ASN A 9 1.33 13.05 -8.06
N ARG A 10 1.50 14.08 -7.20
CA ARG A 10 2.68 14.97 -7.19
C ARG A 10 3.78 14.53 -6.23
N THR A 11 3.69 13.31 -5.71
CA THR A 11 4.67 12.72 -4.79
C THR A 11 5.45 11.63 -5.51
N PRO A 12 6.63 11.22 -5.00
CA PRO A 12 7.34 10.07 -5.54
C PRO A 12 6.70 8.73 -5.12
N PHE A 13 5.69 8.73 -4.26
CA PHE A 13 5.12 7.53 -3.64
C PHE A 13 4.14 6.81 -4.58
N ALA A 14 3.98 5.50 -4.38
CA ALA A 14 3.03 4.72 -5.15
C ALA A 14 1.58 5.12 -4.78
N ALA A 15 0.73 5.26 -5.78
CA ALA A 15 -0.68 5.51 -5.59
C ALA A 15 -1.52 4.64 -6.52
N ALA A 16 -2.67 4.21 -6.04
CA ALA A 16 -3.63 3.47 -6.85
C ALA A 16 -5.06 3.80 -6.43
N THR A 17 -6.00 3.58 -7.35
CA THR A 17 -7.43 3.77 -7.10
C THR A 17 -8.20 2.49 -7.35
N HIS A 18 -9.33 2.36 -6.66
CA HIS A 18 -10.28 1.27 -6.86
C HIS A 18 -11.70 1.73 -6.55
N VAL A 19 -12.69 1.11 -7.17
CA VAL A 19 -14.11 1.37 -6.87
C VAL A 19 -14.67 0.19 -6.08
N GLN A 20 -15.24 0.44 -4.92
CA GLN A 20 -15.97 -0.57 -4.13
C GLN A 20 -17.39 -0.12 -3.85
N MET A 21 -18.26 -1.07 -3.54
CA MET A 21 -19.62 -0.77 -3.07
C MET A 21 -19.60 -0.52 -1.56
N SER A 22 -20.26 0.54 -1.12
CA SER A 22 -20.57 0.76 0.28
C SER A 22 -21.64 -0.23 0.78
N ALA A 23 -21.88 -0.26 2.09
CA ALA A 23 -22.94 -1.06 2.69
C ALA A 23 -24.34 -0.69 2.15
N ASP A 24 -24.54 0.55 1.70
CA ASP A 24 -25.79 1.04 1.10
C ASP A 24 -25.86 0.84 -0.42
N GLY A 25 -24.88 0.12 -0.99
CA GLY A 25 -24.79 -0.15 -2.43
C GLY A 25 -24.39 1.05 -3.28
N GLN A 26 -23.75 2.07 -2.69
CA GLN A 26 -23.21 3.20 -3.44
C GLN A 26 -21.77 2.92 -3.85
N GLU A 27 -21.39 3.28 -5.07
CA GLU A 27 -19.99 3.20 -5.51
C GLU A 27 -19.14 4.24 -4.77
N VAL A 28 -18.02 3.80 -4.20
CA VAL A 28 -17.05 4.62 -3.47
C VAL A 28 -15.69 4.48 -4.14
N LEU A 29 -15.06 5.61 -4.46
CA LEU A 29 -13.68 5.65 -4.92
C LEU A 29 -12.73 5.55 -3.73
N LEU A 30 -11.94 4.50 -3.68
CA LEU A 30 -10.83 4.32 -2.76
C LEU A 30 -9.56 4.82 -3.45
N ALA A 31 -8.86 5.74 -2.78
CA ALA A 31 -7.50 6.13 -3.15
C ALA A 31 -6.54 5.62 -2.07
N MET A 32 -5.51 4.89 -2.49
CA MET A 32 -4.53 4.25 -1.62
C MET A 32 -3.15 4.78 -1.98
N PHE A 33 -2.31 4.91 -0.96
CA PHE A 33 -0.95 5.41 -1.09
C PHE A 33 -0.02 4.49 -0.31
N SER A 34 1.11 4.12 -0.92
CA SER A 34 2.18 3.37 -0.29
C SER A 34 3.47 4.18 -0.39
N ALA A 35 4.14 4.36 0.74
CA ALA A 35 5.39 5.11 0.85
C ALA A 35 6.47 4.22 1.45
N SER A 36 7.53 4.02 0.68
CA SER A 36 8.70 3.25 1.08
C SER A 36 9.83 4.20 1.45
N PHE A 37 10.50 3.88 2.56
CA PHE A 37 11.64 4.64 3.06
C PHE A 37 12.81 3.69 3.30
N GLU A 38 14.02 4.20 3.12
CA GLU A 38 15.27 3.51 3.43
C GLU A 38 15.91 4.11 4.69
N ALA A 39 16.46 3.24 5.51
CA ALA A 39 17.29 3.58 6.66
C ALA A 39 18.75 3.24 6.34
N PRO A 40 19.56 4.20 5.85
CA PRO A 40 20.91 3.91 5.35
C PRO A 40 21.92 3.54 6.46
N GLY A 41 21.52 3.62 7.73
CA GLY A 41 22.34 3.27 8.88
C GLY A 41 21.63 3.50 10.20
N GLN A 42 22.26 3.06 11.29
CA GLN A 42 21.73 3.25 12.64
C GLN A 42 21.60 4.74 12.97
N ASN A 43 20.43 5.16 13.44
CA ASN A 43 20.08 6.57 13.74
C ASN A 43 20.18 7.52 12.54
N ALA A 44 20.27 7.01 11.31
CA ALA A 44 20.17 7.84 10.13
C ALA A 44 18.71 8.29 9.93
N GLU A 45 18.55 9.49 9.37
CA GLU A 45 17.25 9.97 8.94
C GLU A 45 16.70 9.07 7.81
N LEU A 46 15.41 8.72 7.91
CA LEU A 46 14.72 7.99 6.86
C LEU A 46 14.61 8.87 5.62
N LYS A 47 14.94 8.29 4.46
CA LYS A 47 14.79 8.95 3.17
C LYS A 47 13.81 8.16 2.30
N PRO A 48 13.03 8.79 1.41
CA PRO A 48 12.27 8.06 0.41
C PRO A 48 13.17 7.05 -0.30
N ALA A 49 12.73 5.81 -0.40
CA ALA A 49 13.43 4.75 -1.10
C ALA A 49 13.52 5.07 -2.61
N ASP A 50 14.63 4.69 -3.24
CA ASP A 50 14.78 4.84 -4.70
C ASP A 50 13.75 3.97 -5.44
N GLU A 51 13.44 2.80 -4.88
CA GLU A 51 12.38 1.90 -5.35
C GLU A 51 11.21 1.91 -4.37
N GLN A 52 10.05 2.38 -4.84
CA GLN A 52 8.81 2.37 -4.06
C GLN A 52 8.08 1.05 -4.23
N LEU A 53 7.65 0.45 -3.12
CA LEU A 53 6.72 -0.68 -3.16
C LEU A 53 5.35 -0.21 -3.69
N PRO A 54 4.71 -0.99 -4.57
CA PRO A 54 3.40 -0.65 -5.09
C PRO A 54 2.31 -0.73 -4.00
N VAL A 55 1.17 -0.11 -4.27
CA VAL A 55 -0.07 -0.43 -3.53
C VAL A 55 -0.48 -1.86 -3.87
N THR A 56 -0.80 -2.64 -2.85
CA THR A 56 -1.06 -4.07 -3.00
C THR A 56 -2.57 -4.35 -2.92
N PHE A 57 -3.12 -5.02 -3.94
CA PHE A 57 -4.56 -5.32 -4.01
C PHE A 57 -4.97 -6.67 -3.41
N GLY A 58 -3.99 -7.49 -3.01
CA GLY A 58 -4.19 -8.80 -2.40
C GLY A 58 -2.94 -9.20 -1.62
N ASP A 59 -3.07 -10.07 -0.63
CA ASP A 59 -1.94 -10.41 0.21
C ASP A 59 -0.77 -11.01 -0.59
N VAL A 60 0.46 -10.60 -0.24
CA VAL A 60 1.70 -11.14 -0.80
C VAL A 60 2.28 -12.10 0.24
N PRO A 61 2.36 -13.41 -0.04
CA PRO A 61 2.98 -14.36 0.88
C PRO A 61 4.50 -14.19 0.90
N PHE A 62 5.15 -14.56 2.01
CA PHE A 62 6.61 -14.55 2.10
C PHE A 62 7.27 -15.63 1.21
N GLY A 63 6.54 -16.73 0.96
CA GLY A 63 6.93 -17.81 0.07
C GLY A 63 5.70 -18.58 -0.41
N ASP A 64 5.64 -19.88 -0.16
CA ASP A 64 4.44 -20.68 -0.45
C ASP A 64 3.25 -20.17 0.39
N PRO A 65 2.14 -19.71 -0.23
CA PRO A 65 1.00 -19.18 0.50
C PRO A 65 0.33 -20.17 1.46
N THR A 66 0.53 -21.48 1.26
CA THR A 66 -0.03 -22.51 2.14
C THR A 66 0.86 -22.84 3.33
N LEU A 67 2.13 -22.46 3.27
CA LEU A 67 3.17 -22.82 4.25
C LEU A 67 3.88 -21.61 4.87
N SER A 68 3.51 -20.39 4.49
CA SER A 68 4.16 -19.16 4.95
C SER A 68 3.14 -18.10 5.35
N SER A 69 3.60 -17.12 6.13
CA SER A 69 2.80 -15.95 6.47
C SER A 69 2.71 -14.97 5.31
N ASN A 70 1.77 -14.05 5.41
CA ASN A 70 1.77 -12.85 4.59
C ASN A 70 3.02 -12.02 4.89
N ARG A 71 3.68 -11.56 3.83
CA ARG A 71 4.75 -10.55 3.86
C ARG A 71 4.15 -9.15 3.80
N TYR A 72 3.18 -8.95 2.92
CA TYR A 72 2.43 -7.70 2.79
C TYR A 72 0.94 -8.02 2.73
N GLU A 73 0.14 -7.28 3.51
CA GLU A 73 -1.31 -7.38 3.48
C GLU A 73 -1.88 -6.49 2.37
N ALA A 74 -3.09 -6.80 1.91
CA ALA A 74 -3.78 -5.99 0.91
C ALA A 74 -4.11 -4.58 1.47
N ASP A 75 -3.78 -3.54 0.71
CA ASP A 75 -4.06 -2.14 1.05
C ASP A 75 -5.52 -1.72 0.78
N ILE A 76 -6.26 -2.56 0.04
CA ILE A 76 -7.61 -2.28 -0.44
C ILE A 76 -8.67 -2.41 0.65
N VAL A 77 -8.78 -1.38 1.49
CA VAL A 77 -9.78 -1.30 2.56
C VAL A 77 -10.58 0.01 2.50
N PRO A 78 -11.93 -0.03 2.63
CA PRO A 78 -12.76 1.18 2.64
C PRO A 78 -12.41 2.19 3.74
N LYS A 79 -11.88 1.71 4.86
CA LYS A 79 -11.52 2.52 6.03
C LYS A 79 -10.24 1.97 6.66
N LYS A 80 -9.17 2.76 6.63
CA LYS A 80 -7.89 2.50 7.30
C LYS A 80 -7.71 3.50 8.44
N PRO A 81 -8.03 3.16 9.71
CA PRO A 81 -8.05 4.12 10.81
C PRO A 81 -6.67 4.72 11.13
N LEU A 82 -5.61 3.96 10.87
CA LEU A 82 -4.22 4.33 11.09
C LEU A 82 -3.37 3.80 9.94
N ALA A 83 -2.25 4.47 9.65
CA ALA A 83 -1.27 3.94 8.72
C ALA A 83 -0.62 2.69 9.30
N GLU A 84 -0.49 1.65 8.47
CA GLU A 84 0.31 0.48 8.78
C GLU A 84 1.77 0.77 8.44
N VAL A 85 2.70 0.29 9.27
CA VAL A 85 4.14 0.49 9.09
C VAL A 85 4.82 -0.87 9.16
N ILE A 86 5.46 -1.25 8.06
CA ILE A 86 6.21 -2.50 7.94
C ILE A 86 7.70 -2.17 7.92
N VAL A 87 8.46 -2.82 8.80
CA VAL A 87 9.92 -2.67 8.87
C VAL A 87 10.58 -3.92 8.28
N ASN A 88 11.17 -3.77 7.10
CA ASN A 88 11.93 -4.83 6.43
C ASN A 88 13.40 -4.76 6.87
N GLY A 89 13.80 -5.66 7.78
CA GLY A 89 15.19 -5.81 8.21
C GLY A 89 15.75 -7.19 7.85
N THR A 90 17.05 -7.26 7.60
CA THR A 90 17.82 -8.53 7.54
C THR A 90 18.92 -8.50 8.59
N ALA A 91 19.16 -9.63 9.25
CA ALA A 91 20.22 -9.80 10.25
C ALA A 91 21.50 -10.36 9.63
#